data_AF-H2BXW9-F1
#
_entry.id   AF-H2BXW9-F1
#
_cell.length_a   1.000
_cell.length_b   1.000
_cell.length_c   1.000
_cell.angle_alpha   90.00
_cell.angle_beta   90.00
_cell.angle_gamma   90.00
#
_symmetry.space_group_name_H-M   'P 1'
#
loop_
_entity.id
_entity.type
_entity.pdbx_description
1 polymer ?
#
loop_
_entity_poly.entity_id
_entity_poly.type
_entity_poly.pdbx_seq_one_letter_code
_entity_poly.pdbx_strand_id
1 'polypeptide(L)'
;MKKLLLLLSILTSFSSCAQELTCADFKEGEFLIPADSLNPESYKISRKNGTQLELDENGDEIKINIKYKDDCNYILTYQESQNLDDLANYINNSGGIHIKVLEIKGDTLTYSGLIKNDTLSYEMPGKLIKLD
;
A
#
# COMPACT_ATOMS: atom_id res chain seq x y z
N MET A 1 1.08 -42.11 -52.66
CA MET A 1 0.20 -40.91 -52.58
C MET A 1 0.42 -40.25 -51.21
N LYS A 2 0.15 -38.95 -51.15
CA LYS A 2 0.76 -37.95 -50.27
C LYS A 2 0.76 -38.27 -48.77
N LYS A 3 1.91 -37.94 -48.16
CA LYS A 3 2.15 -37.73 -46.72
C LYS A 3 0.97 -36.97 -46.10
N LEU A 4 0.32 -37.53 -45.09
CA LEU A 4 -0.55 -36.76 -44.21
C LEU A 4 0.01 -36.88 -42.79
N LEU A 5 0.99 -36.04 -42.49
CA LEU A 5 1.36 -35.68 -41.13
C LEU A 5 0.10 -35.09 -40.49
N LEU A 6 -0.56 -35.82 -39.58
CA LEU A 6 -1.44 -35.19 -38.61
C LEU A 6 -0.55 -34.50 -37.58
N LEU A 7 -0.18 -33.25 -37.86
CA LEU A 7 0.31 -32.33 -36.86
C LEU A 7 -0.90 -31.96 -35.99
N LEU A 8 -1.05 -32.63 -34.85
CA LEU A 8 -2.02 -32.23 -33.83
C LEU A 8 -1.44 -31.00 -33.12
N SER A 9 -1.66 -29.84 -33.71
CA SER A 9 -1.33 -28.54 -33.13
C SER A 9 -2.20 -28.33 -31.89
N ILE A 10 -1.68 -28.72 -30.73
CA ILE A 10 -2.23 -28.39 -29.43
C ILE A 10 -2.08 -26.87 -29.25
N LEU A 11 -3.12 -26.12 -29.61
CA LEU A 11 -3.29 -24.72 -29.21
C LEU A 11 -3.67 -24.71 -27.74
N THR A 12 -2.68 -24.80 -26.84
CA THR A 12 -2.85 -24.37 -25.46
C THR A 12 -2.94 -22.85 -25.48
N SER A 13 -4.17 -22.34 -25.51
CA SER A 13 -4.47 -20.96 -25.16
C SER A 13 -4.04 -20.75 -23.71
N PHE A 14 -2.82 -20.29 -23.48
CA PHE A 14 -2.44 -19.75 -22.17
C PHE A 14 -3.22 -18.45 -22.00
N SER A 15 -4.41 -18.54 -21.41
CA SER A 15 -5.02 -17.38 -20.78
C SER A 15 -4.11 -17.00 -19.62
N SER A 16 -3.20 -16.06 -19.86
CA SER A 16 -2.45 -15.40 -18.80
C SER A 16 -3.45 -14.56 -18.01
N CYS A 17 -4.20 -15.21 -17.11
CA CYS A 17 -4.91 -14.52 -16.05
C CYS A 17 -3.83 -13.97 -15.14
N ALA A 18 -3.47 -12.70 -15.31
CA ALA A 18 -2.74 -11.99 -14.27
C ALA A 18 -3.57 -12.14 -12.99
N GLN A 19 -2.96 -12.68 -11.93
CA GLN A 19 -3.66 -12.89 -10.67
C GLN A 19 -4.10 -11.52 -10.15
N GLU A 20 -5.41 -11.36 -9.90
CA GLU A 20 -5.92 -10.14 -9.29
C GLU A 20 -5.36 -10.03 -7.87
N LEU A 21 -4.71 -8.90 -7.57
CA LEU A 21 -4.16 -8.64 -6.25
C LEU A 21 -5.29 -8.39 -5.24
N THR A 22 -5.04 -8.81 -4.01
CA THR A 22 -5.91 -8.66 -2.86
C THR A 22 -5.23 -7.81 -1.80
N CYS A 23 -5.95 -7.38 -0.75
CA CYS A 23 -5.33 -6.60 0.32
C CYS A 23 -4.20 -7.36 1.05
N ALA A 24 -4.23 -8.70 1.06
CA ALA A 24 -3.17 -9.52 1.62
C ALA A 24 -1.83 -9.30 0.90
N ASP A 25 -1.87 -9.07 -0.41
CA ASP A 25 -0.69 -8.83 -1.25
C ASP A 25 -0.01 -7.47 -0.99
N PHE A 26 -0.66 -6.60 -0.20
CA PHE A 26 -0.15 -5.29 0.21
C PHE A 26 0.32 -5.24 1.67
N LYS A 27 0.29 -6.37 2.40
CA LYS A 27 0.77 -6.42 3.79
C LYS A 27 2.29 -6.42 3.90
N GLU A 28 2.97 -7.01 2.91
CA GLU A 28 4.43 -7.10 2.84
C GLU A 28 4.91 -6.85 1.41
N GLY A 29 6.12 -6.30 1.29
CA GLY A 29 6.74 -5.99 0.00
C GLY A 29 7.17 -4.53 -0.11
N GLU A 30 7.50 -4.14 -1.35
CA GLU A 30 7.94 -2.80 -1.69
C GLU A 30 6.84 -2.07 -2.47
N PHE A 31 6.65 -0.80 -2.15
CA PHE A 31 5.58 0.02 -2.72
C PHE A 31 6.03 1.46 -2.96
N LEU A 32 5.22 2.21 -3.69
CA LEU A 32 5.34 3.63 -3.92
C LEU A 32 4.05 4.35 -3.49
N ILE A 33 4.20 5.39 -2.68
CA ILE A 33 3.18 6.43 -2.54
C ILE A 33 3.58 7.54 -3.52
N PRO A 34 2.81 7.77 -4.60
CA PRO A 34 3.13 8.82 -5.56
C PRO A 34 2.81 10.20 -4.98
N ALA A 35 3.56 11.20 -5.41
CA ALA A 35 3.21 12.60 -5.18
C ALA A 35 1.85 12.95 -5.83
N ASP A 36 1.07 13.78 -5.16
CA ASP A 36 -0.19 14.32 -5.66
C ASP A 36 -0.42 15.77 -5.15
N SER A 37 -1.63 16.30 -5.37
CA SER A 37 -1.97 17.67 -4.97
C SER A 37 -2.09 17.89 -3.45
N LEU A 38 -2.24 16.82 -2.67
CA LEU A 38 -2.35 16.86 -1.21
C LEU A 38 -1.01 16.52 -0.54
N ASN A 39 -0.25 15.60 -1.12
CA ASN A 39 1.09 15.24 -0.70
C ASN A 39 2.08 15.42 -1.85
N PRO A 40 2.84 16.53 -1.91
CA PRO A 40 3.70 16.85 -3.05
C PRO A 40 4.94 15.96 -3.15
N GLU A 41 5.21 15.13 -2.14
CA GLU A 41 6.37 14.25 -2.08
C GLU A 41 5.98 12.81 -2.39
N SER A 42 6.90 12.09 -3.05
CA SER A 42 6.78 10.66 -3.27
C SER A 42 7.59 9.89 -2.23
N TYR A 43 7.09 8.72 -1.83
CA TYR A 43 7.74 7.89 -0.81
C TYR A 43 7.87 6.45 -1.28
N LYS A 44 9.08 5.90 -1.17
CA LYS A 44 9.29 4.46 -1.30
C LYS A 44 8.97 3.80 0.03
N ILE A 45 8.20 2.72 -0.02
CA ILE A 45 7.65 2.07 1.16
C ILE A 45 8.13 0.62 1.20
N SER A 46 8.79 0.22 2.28
CA SER A 46 9.10 -1.18 2.56
C SER A 46 8.26 -1.67 3.74
N ARG A 47 7.43 -2.71 3.54
CA ARG A 47 6.64 -3.34 4.59
C ARG A 47 7.15 -4.74 4.93
N LYS A 48 7.37 -4.98 6.21
CA LYS A 48 7.78 -6.29 6.73
C LYS A 48 7.35 -6.45 8.18
N ASN A 49 6.74 -7.60 8.51
CA ASN A 49 6.40 -7.96 9.90
C ASN A 49 5.61 -6.87 10.66
N GLY A 50 4.64 -6.22 10.01
CA GLY A 50 3.82 -5.17 10.63
C GLY A 50 4.56 -3.84 10.86
N THR A 51 5.73 -3.65 10.25
CA THR A 51 6.45 -2.38 10.21
C THR A 51 6.48 -1.86 8.78
N GLN A 52 6.47 -0.53 8.65
CA GLN A 52 6.62 0.21 7.41
C GLN A 52 7.78 1.19 7.54
N LEU A 53 8.70 1.18 6.57
CA LEU A 53 9.72 2.20 6.38
C LEU A 53 9.34 3.03 5.16
N GLU A 54 9.28 4.34 5.33
CA GLU A 54 9.10 5.29 4.22
C GLU A 54 10.41 6.04 4.00
N LEU A 55 10.81 6.17 2.74
CA LEU A 55 11.98 6.91 2.30
C LEU A 55 11.55 7.98 1.31
N ASP A 56 11.80 9.24 1.63
CA ASP A 56 11.55 10.37 0.74
C ASP A 56 12.65 10.50 -0.35
N GLU A 57 12.56 11.54 -1.18
CA GLU A 57 13.56 11.80 -2.23
C GLU A 57 14.92 12.30 -1.68
N ASN A 58 14.94 12.85 -0.47
CA ASN A 58 16.14 13.35 0.20
C ASN A 58 16.91 12.24 0.96
N GLY A 59 16.26 11.09 1.16
CA GLY A 59 16.80 9.96 1.92
C GLY A 59 16.40 10.00 3.40
N ASP A 60 15.46 10.84 3.79
CA ASP A 60 14.91 10.88 5.14
C ASP A 60 13.99 9.66 5.37
N GLU A 61 14.21 9.01 6.51
CA GLU A 61 13.51 7.78 6.89
C GLU A 61 12.39 8.05 7.90
N ILE A 62 11.20 7.54 7.62
CA ILE A 62 10.07 7.54 8.55
C ILE A 62 9.69 6.09 8.87
N LYS A 63 9.68 5.73 10.15
CA LYS A 63 9.29 4.39 10.62
C LYS A 63 7.88 4.41 11.19
N ILE A 64 7.06 3.49 10.72
CA ILE A 64 5.64 3.39 11.04
C ILE A 64 5.32 1.97 11.50
N ASN A 65 4.54 1.85 12.57
CA ASN A 65 3.92 0.59 12.97
C ASN A 65 2.58 0.43 12.26
N ILE A 66 2.32 -0.78 11.76
CA ILE A 66 1.05 -1.17 11.15
C ILE A 66 0.32 -2.13 12.09
N LYS A 67 -0.87 -1.73 12.52
CA LYS A 67 -1.80 -2.61 13.25
C LYS A 67 -2.96 -3.02 12.36
N TYR A 68 -2.89 -4.23 11.81
CA TYR A 68 -3.97 -4.82 11.01
C TYR A 68 -5.18 -5.15 11.88
N LYS A 69 -6.37 -4.67 11.48
CA LYS A 69 -7.66 -5.09 12.06
C LYS A 69 -8.24 -6.26 11.28
N ASP A 70 -8.05 -6.21 9.97
CA ASP A 70 -8.30 -7.28 9.01
C ASP A 70 -7.37 -7.06 7.80
N ASP A 71 -7.66 -7.73 6.68
CA ASP A 71 -6.81 -7.64 5.49
C ASP A 71 -6.84 -6.27 4.83
N CYS A 72 -7.97 -5.55 4.88
CA CYS A 72 -8.20 -4.30 4.15
C CYS A 72 -8.38 -3.08 5.08
N ASN A 73 -8.29 -3.26 6.39
CA ASN A 73 -8.41 -2.21 7.39
C ASN A 73 -7.26 -2.29 8.39
N TYR A 74 -6.52 -1.20 8.55
CA TYR A 74 -5.36 -1.15 9.44
C TYR A 74 -5.15 0.26 10.02
N ILE A 75 -4.34 0.35 11.07
CA ILE A 75 -3.97 1.62 11.69
C ILE A 75 -2.47 1.83 11.51
N LEU A 76 -2.08 3.03 11.11
CA LEU A 76 -0.70 3.49 11.03
C LEU A 76 -0.38 4.42 12.21
N THR A 77 0.75 4.20 12.87
CA THR A 77 1.28 5.08 13.92
C THR A 77 2.79 5.26 13.73
N TYR A 78 3.30 6.46 13.91
CA TYR A 78 4.73 6.73 13.89
C TYR A 78 5.43 6.02 15.06
N GLN A 79 6.61 5.45 14.84
CA GLN A 79 7.37 4.85 15.94
C GLN A 79 7.84 5.92 16.93
N GLU A 80 7.86 5.63 18.24
CA GLU A 80 8.31 6.60 19.26
C GLU A 80 9.83 6.75 19.32
N SER A 81 10.58 5.79 18.77
CA SER A 81 12.05 5.79 18.78
C SER A 81 12.69 6.83 17.85
N GLN A 82 11.88 7.61 17.14
CA GLN A 82 12.28 8.66 16.20
C GLN A 82 11.85 10.02 16.76
N ASN A 83 12.55 11.08 16.35
CA ASN A 83 12.25 12.44 16.79
C ASN A 83 10.97 12.94 16.09
N LEU A 84 9.81 12.70 16.71
CA LEU A 84 8.51 13.04 16.15
C LEU A 84 8.26 14.55 16.21
N ASP A 85 7.78 15.12 15.11
CA ASP A 85 7.24 16.48 15.09
C ASP A 85 5.85 16.55 15.76
N ASP A 86 5.33 17.77 15.91
CA ASP A 86 4.04 17.99 16.58
C ASP A 86 2.88 17.30 15.87
N LEU A 87 2.93 17.19 14.53
CA LEU A 87 1.88 16.55 13.73
C LEU A 87 1.89 15.04 13.93
N ALA A 88 3.05 14.40 13.87
CA ALA A 88 3.20 12.97 14.11
C ALA A 88 2.80 12.60 15.54
N ASN A 89 3.18 13.41 16.54
CA ASN A 89 2.72 13.25 17.92
C ASN A 89 1.20 13.38 18.04
N TYR A 90 0.60 14.38 17.38
CA TYR A 90 -0.85 14.57 17.37
C TYR A 90 -1.59 13.38 16.74
N ILE A 91 -1.08 12.85 15.63
CA ILE A 91 -1.64 11.67 14.95
C ILE A 91 -1.59 10.46 15.88
N ASN A 92 -0.45 10.18 16.49
CA ASN A 92 -0.30 9.08 17.44
C ASN A 92 -1.25 9.21 18.63
N ASN A 93 -1.35 10.41 19.22
CA ASN A 93 -2.27 10.70 20.33
C ASN A 93 -3.75 10.58 19.93
N SER A 94 -4.07 10.76 18.64
CA SER A 94 -5.42 10.56 18.09
C SER A 94 -5.75 9.09 17.79
N GLY A 95 -4.84 8.16 18.12
CA GLY A 95 -5.02 6.73 17.86
C GLY A 95 -4.50 6.26 16.51
N GLY A 96 -3.77 7.11 15.78
CA GLY A 96 -3.16 6.83 14.48
C GLY A 96 -4.05 7.13 13.28
N ILE A 97 -3.53 6.85 12.08
CA ILE A 97 -4.26 7.00 10.83
C ILE A 97 -4.99 5.69 10.53
N HIS A 98 -6.32 5.73 10.50
CA HIS A 98 -7.16 4.58 10.20
C HIS A 98 -7.31 4.43 8.69
N ILE A 99 -6.67 3.42 8.12
CA ILE A 99 -6.72 3.14 6.70
C ILE A 99 -7.85 2.16 6.39
N LYS A 100 -8.65 2.49 5.39
CA LYS A 100 -9.66 1.64 4.75
C LYS A 100 -9.37 1.54 3.27
N VAL A 101 -9.06 0.33 2.79
CA VAL A 101 -8.92 0.07 1.36
C VAL A 101 -10.27 0.25 0.67
N LEU A 102 -10.26 0.99 -0.45
CA LEU A 102 -11.45 1.28 -1.24
C LEU A 102 -11.52 0.40 -2.49
N GLU A 103 -10.39 0.28 -3.19
CA GLU A 103 -10.31 -0.45 -4.46
C GLU A 103 -8.87 -0.87 -4.75
N ILE A 104 -8.72 -2.03 -5.38
CA ILE A 104 -7.45 -2.49 -5.97
C ILE A 104 -7.68 -2.65 -7.48
N LYS A 105 -6.83 -2.00 -8.28
CA LYS A 105 -6.82 -2.09 -9.75
C LYS A 105 -5.39 -2.32 -10.22
N GLY A 106 -5.13 -3.50 -10.77
CA GLY A 106 -3.76 -3.90 -11.13
C GLY A 106 -2.87 -3.92 -9.89
N ASP A 107 -1.78 -3.17 -9.94
CA ASP A 107 -0.78 -3.00 -8.87
C ASP A 107 -1.14 -1.91 -7.84
N THR A 108 -2.24 -1.20 -8.05
CA THR A 108 -2.56 0.02 -7.31
C THR A 108 -3.69 -0.23 -6.33
N LEU A 109 -3.40 -0.02 -5.04
CA LEU A 109 -4.37 0.02 -3.96
C LEU A 109 -4.72 1.48 -3.68
N THR A 110 -6.02 1.80 -3.71
CA THR A 110 -6.54 3.10 -3.28
C THR A 110 -7.21 2.97 -1.92
N TYR A 111 -7.02 3.97 -1.07
CA TYR A 111 -7.52 3.94 0.30
C TYR A 111 -8.05 5.29 0.77
N SER A 112 -8.84 5.26 1.84
CA SER A 112 -9.17 6.41 2.67
C SER A 112 -8.41 6.29 4.00
N GLY A 113 -7.70 7.35 4.38
CA GLY A 113 -7.04 7.50 5.67
C GLY A 113 -7.80 8.48 6.56
N LEU A 114 -8.23 8.03 7.72
CA LEU A 114 -9.00 8.81 8.68
C LEU A 114 -8.19 9.07 9.95
N ILE A 115 -8.01 10.34 10.29
CA ILE A 115 -7.55 10.79 11.61
C ILE A 115 -8.78 11.34 12.33
N LYS A 116 -9.13 10.77 13.48
CA LYS A 116 -10.32 11.21 14.22
C LYS A 116 -10.09 11.17 15.72
N ASN A 117 -10.41 12.29 16.37
CA ASN A 117 -10.53 12.40 17.82
C ASN A 117 -11.80 13.18 18.18
N ASP A 118 -11.95 13.59 19.44
CA ASP A 118 -13.14 14.27 19.93
C ASP A 118 -13.36 15.68 19.32
N THR A 119 -12.31 16.29 18.75
CA THR A 119 -12.35 17.67 18.25
C THR A 119 -12.21 17.78 16.74
N LEU A 120 -11.54 16.83 16.09
CA LEU A 120 -11.24 16.84 14.67
C LEU A 120 -11.53 15.48 14.04
N SER A 121 -12.09 15.53 12.83
CA SER A 121 -12.18 14.40 11.92
C SER A 121 -11.65 14.85 10.57
N TYR A 122 -10.55 14.27 10.13
CA TYR A 122 -9.91 14.56 8.85
C TYR A 122 -9.73 13.28 8.05
N GLU A 123 -10.26 13.25 6.84
CA GLU A 123 -10.20 12.12 5.92
C GLU A 123 -9.40 12.51 4.68
N MET A 124 -8.42 11.70 4.33
CA MET A 124 -7.55 11.92 3.18
C MET A 124 -7.54 10.70 2.25
N PRO A 125 -7.71 10.87 0.94
CA PRO A 125 -7.51 9.79 -0.01
C PRO A 125 -6.01 9.50 -0.14
N GLY A 126 -5.67 8.27 -0.54
CA GLY A 126 -4.30 7.92 -0.87
C GLY A 126 -4.19 6.73 -1.81
N LYS A 127 -2.98 6.52 -2.32
CA LYS A 127 -2.63 5.42 -3.22
C LYS A 127 -1.36 4.73 -2.74
N LEU A 128 -1.29 3.43 -2.95
CA LEU A 128 -0.12 2.60 -2.72
C LEU A 128 0.06 1.70 -3.93
N ILE A 129 1.17 1.85 -4.64
CA ILE A 129 1.49 1.13 -5.88
C ILE A 129 2.51 0.05 -5.55
N LYS A 130 2.21 -1.22 -5.82
CA LYS A 130 3.14 -2.34 -5.63
C LYS A 130 4.26 -2.26 -6.67
N LEU A 131 5.52 -2.36 -6.25
CA LEU A 131 6.68 -2.16 -7.13
C LEU A 131 7.22 -3.44 -7.78
N ASP A 132 7.00 -4.62 -7.18
CA ASP A 132 7.19 -5.96 -7.77
C ASP A 132 6.45 -7.02 -6.94
#